data_AF-A0A0D7WU11-F1
#
_entry.id   AF-A0A0D7WU11-F1
#
_cell.length_a   1.000
_cell.length_b   1.000
_cell.length_c   1.000
_cell.angle_alpha   90.00
_cell.angle_beta   90.00
_cell.angle_gamma   90.00
#
_symmetry.space_group_name_H-M   'P 1'
#
loop_
_entity.id
_entity.type
_entity.pdbx_description
1 polymer ?
#
loop_
_entity_poly.entity_id
_entity_poly.type
_entity_poly.pdbx_seq_one_letter_code
_entity_poly.pdbx_strand_id
1 'polypeptide(L)' 'MNKKYEVQLQSKERETIENILHADSTSKGIRNRCLVLLLADESQGAIPTQAEIAQRIGVSEVTVY' A
#
# COMPACT_ATOMS: atom_id res chain seq x y z
N MET A 1 -6.04 -2.24 -18.02
CA MET A 1 -7.07 -2.59 -17.03
C MET A 1 -7.57 -1.29 -16.42
N ASN A 2 -8.88 -1.04 -16.38
CA ASN A 2 -9.41 0.24 -15.91
C ASN A 2 -9.24 0.34 -14.39
N LYS A 3 -8.59 1.42 -13.95
CA LYS A 3 -8.38 1.73 -12.54
C LYS A 3 -9.73 1.95 -11.86
N LYS A 4 -10.01 1.19 -10.81
CA LYS A 4 -11.32 1.21 -10.13
C LYS A 4 -11.38 2.23 -8.99
N TYR A 5 -10.24 2.55 -8.39
CA TYR A 5 -10.13 3.44 -7.24
C TYR A 5 -8.91 4.34 -7.39
N GLU A 6 -9.05 5.60 -6.93
CA GLU A 6 -7.93 6.53 -6.73
C GLU A 6 -7.49 6.44 -5.27
N VAL A 7 -6.20 6.33 -5.03
CA VAL A 7 -5.63 6.31 -3.68
C VAL A 7 -4.85 7.60 -3.50
N GLN A 8 -5.39 8.50 -2.70
CA GLN A 8 -4.72 9.75 -2.31
C GLN A 8 -4.80 9.88 -0.79
N LEU A 9 -3.70 9.56 -0.12
CA LEU A 9 -3.67 9.55 1.34
C LEU A 9 -3.51 10.98 1.86
N GLN A 10 -4.37 11.38 2.79
CA GLN A 10 -4.17 12.57 3.59
C GLN A 10 -3.02 12.35 4.58
N SER A 11 -2.38 13.44 5.03
CA SER A 11 -1.25 13.37 5.98
C SER A 11 -1.58 12.55 7.23
N LYS A 12 -2.82 12.68 7.75
CA LYS A 12 -3.28 11.94 8.93
C LYS A 12 -3.47 10.44 8.65
N GLU A 13 -3.95 10.09 7.46
CA GLU A 13 -4.13 8.69 7.05
C GLU A 13 -2.77 8.03 6.86
N ARG A 14 -1.82 8.74 6.25
CA ARG A 14 -0.44 8.29 6.12
C ARG A 14 0.21 8.06 7.47
N GLU A 15 0.12 9.02 8.39
CA GLU A 15 0.63 8.87 9.76
C GLU A 15 0.02 7.64 10.46
N THR A 16 -1.29 7.43 10.30
CA THR A 16 -1.98 6.26 10.85
C THR A 16 -1.43 4.96 10.25
N ILE A 17 -1.22 4.92 8.93
CA ILE A 17 -0.69 3.74 8.23
C ILE A 17 0.74 3.43 8.68
N GLU A 18 1.61 4.44 8.79
CA GLU A 18 2.99 4.29 9.26
C GLU A 18 3.02 3.78 10.71
N ASN A 19 2.18 4.33 11.59
CA ASN A 19 2.05 3.86 12.98
C ASN A 19 1.62 2.38 13.05
N ILE A 20 0.65 1.97 12.23
CA ILE A 20 0.23 0.56 12.15
C ILE A 20 1.35 -0.31 11.57
N LEU A 21 2.03 0.14 10.52
CA LEU A 21 3.10 -0.60 9.85
C LEU A 21 4.26 -0.95 10.80
N HIS A 22 4.59 0.00 11.68
CA HIS A 22 5.71 -0.11 12.62
C HIS A 22 5.34 -0.71 13.98
N ALA A 23 4.05 -0.86 14.33
CA ALA A 23 3.65 -1.49 15.58
C ALA A 23 4.01 -2.98 15.63
N ASP A 24 4.59 -3.43 16.74
CA ASP A 24 5.05 -4.82 16.92
C ASP A 24 3.91 -5.84 16.86
N SER A 25 2.71 -5.45 17.31
CA SER A 25 1.50 -6.28 17.30
C SER A 25 0.88 -6.46 15.91
N THR A 26 1.35 -5.73 14.90
CA THR A 26 0.76 -5.77 13.56
C THR A 26 1.14 -7.05 12.83
N SER A 27 0.12 -7.81 12.44
CA SER A 27 0.29 -9.05 11.68
C SER A 27 0.84 -8.81 10.27
N LYS A 28 1.52 -9.82 9.72
CA LYS A 28 2.09 -9.76 8.36
C LYS A 28 1.07 -9.33 7.30
N GLY A 29 -0.17 -9.82 7.38
CA GLY A 29 -1.22 -9.48 6.42
C GLY A 29 -1.60 -8.00 6.46
N ILE A 30 -1.66 -7.40 7.66
CA ILE A 30 -1.93 -5.97 7.80
C ILE A 30 -0.73 -5.14 7.34
N ARG A 31 0.51 -5.53 7.70
CA ARG A 31 1.73 -4.85 7.21
C ARG A 31 1.79 -4.82 5.69
N ASN A 32 1.50 -5.93 5.03
CA ASN A 32 1.47 -5.99 3.58
C ASN A 32 0.44 -5.03 2.98
N ARG A 33 -0.77 -4.93 3.57
CA ARG A 33 -1.80 -3.98 3.12
C ARG A 33 -1.39 -2.52 3.33
N CYS A 34 -0.75 -2.19 4.45
CA CYS A 34 -0.18 -0.87 4.69
C CYS A 34 0.84 -0.50 3.61
N LEU A 35 1.75 -1.43 3.29
CA LEU A 35 2.75 -1.22 2.23
C LEU A 35 2.11 -1.05 0.85
N VAL A 36 1.06 -1.81 0.53
CA VAL A 36 0.29 -1.63 -0.72
C VAL A 36 -0.30 -0.23 -0.79
N LEU A 37 -0.95 0.25 0.28
CA LEU A 37 -1.55 1.58 0.33
C LEU A 37 -0.52 2.70 0.16
N LEU A 38 0.64 2.59 0.80
CA LEU A 38 1.72 3.58 0.68
C LEU A 38 2.34 3.61 -0.73
N LEU A 39 2.46 2.45 -1.39
CA LEU A 39 2.99 2.37 -2.75
C LEU A 39 1.97 2.77 -3.83
N ALA A 40 0.69 2.63 -3.53
CA ALA A 40 -0.41 3.03 -4.41
C ALA A 40 -0.80 4.50 -4.24
N ASP A 41 -0.24 5.22 -3.27
CA ASP A 41 -0.57 6.63 -3.00
C ASP A 41 -0.11 7.55 -4.13
N GLU A 42 -1.08 8.03 -4.90
CA GLU A 42 -0.87 8.88 -6.07
C GLU A 42 -0.42 10.29 -5.71
N SER A 43 -0.58 10.70 -4.45
CA SER A 43 -0.05 11.98 -3.98
C SER A 43 1.48 12.05 -4.05
N GLN A 44 2.16 10.88 -4.13
CA GLN A 44 3.62 10.77 -4.17
C GLN A 44 4.18 10.77 -5.61
N GLY A 45 3.33 10.90 -6.63
CA GLY A 45 3.72 10.97 -8.03
C GLY A 45 3.45 9.67 -8.79
N ALA A 46 4.41 9.25 -9.62
CA ALA A 46 4.23 8.08 -10.47
C ALA A 46 4.10 6.80 -9.64
N ILE A 47 2.92 6.19 -9.68
CA ILE A 47 2.65 4.93 -8.98
C ILE A 47 3.21 3.74 -9.77
N PRO A 48 3.83 2.74 -9.10
CA PRO A 48 4.20 1.49 -9.74
C PRO A 48 2.94 0.71 -10.16
N THR A 49 3.09 -0.16 -11.14
CA THR A 49 2.06 -1.13 -11.52
C THR A 49 1.79 -2.12 -10.37
N GLN A 50 0.62 -2.75 -10.39
CA GLN A 50 0.26 -3.76 -9.38
C GLN A 50 1.28 -4.91 -9.29
N ALA A 51 1.83 -5.33 -10.44
CA ALA A 51 2.90 -6.33 -10.52
C ALA A 51 4.18 -5.86 -9.80
N GLU A 52 4.58 -4.60 -10.02
CA GLU A 52 5.76 -4.02 -9.36
C GLU A 52 5.54 -3.86 -7.84
N ILE A 53 4.34 -3.46 -7.41
CA ILE A 53 3.98 -3.39 -5.99
C ILE A 53 4.08 -4.79 -5.36
N ALA A 54 3.49 -5.80 -6.00
CA ALA A 54 3.51 -7.18 -5.54
C ALA A 54 4.95 -7.71 -5.40
N GLN A 55 5.80 -7.43 -6.39
CA GLN A 55 7.21 -7.79 -6.38
C GLN A 55 7.98 -7.12 -5.23
N ARG A 56 7.77 -5.81 -5.00
CA ARG A 56 8.45 -5.05 -3.93
C ARG A 56 8.10 -5.55 -2.52
N ILE A 57 6.85 -5.96 -2.31
CA ILE A 57 6.37 -6.44 -1.01
C ILE A 57 6.61 -7.95 -0.82
N GLY A 58 6.76 -8.70 -1.92
CA GLY A 58 6.89 -10.17 -1.89
C GLY A 58 5.55 -10.88 -1.66
N VAL A 59 4.50 -10.41 -2.32
CA VAL A 59 3.14 -10.98 -2.27
C VAL A 59 2.66 -11.35 -3.67
N SER A 60 1.56 -12.10 -3.78
CA SER A 60 0.92 -12.33 -5.07
C SER A 60 0.27 -11.04 -5.58
N GLU A 61 0.18 -10.85 -6.90
CA GLU A 61 -0.57 -9.73 -7.51
C GLU A 61 -2.03 -9.68 -7.04
N VAL A 62 -2.63 -10.83 -6.76
CA VAL A 62 -4.00 -10.96 -6.21
C VAL A 62 -4.12 -10.31 -4.82
N THR A 63 -3.02 -10.20 -4.07
CA THR A 63 -3.01 -9.49 -2.77
C THR A 63 -3.06 -7.96 -2.94
N VAL A 64 -2.62 -7.45 -4.11
CA VAL A 64 -2.62 -6.02 -4.44
C VAL A 64 -3.93 -5.57 -5.10
N TYR A 65 -4.62 -6.49 -5.79
CA TYR A 65 -5.88 -6.25 -6.49
C TYR A 65 -7.08 -6.07 -5.55
#